data_AF-A0A3D3JNK1-F1
#
_entry.id   AF-A0A3D3JNK1-F1
#
_cell.length_a   1.000
_cell.length_b   1.000
_cell.length_c   1.000
_cell.angle_alpha   90.00
_cell.angle_beta   90.00
_cell.angle_gamma   90.00
#
_symmetry.space_group_name_H-M   'P 1'
#
loop_
_entity.id
_entity.type
_entity.pdbx_description
1 polymer ?
#
loop_
_entity_poly.entity_id
_entity_poly.type
_entity_poly.pdbx_seq_one_letter_code
_entity_poly.pdbx_strand_id
1 'polypeptide(L)'
;MADSEQTERQQIKERIRHRLRARIDIDIDREKIAERLGLDNPVPKITRTSSQIDSEVEEKIHQHVEKYFTEELSKKYEVEAAEKFPLKQVNDEVVIIRKRAGAIKGVLLKNYTTYIDVAGYRINKIDIADASLATFDRQENDKLRQRHVRRQLQAERNRLTEIGKEMRKKLAEELYTGSHYLRRNGKWIPATKFLDQAVSYYRKKLIKKLLPGIKTEVYAEFGYTLHKGSWVKPADIPVTMGPTAGVGKPPVLIGIGPGPIVMPPKDPRQQPVDRRPTEVIPPWEQRDRQQQPTTPDKPEKPRLPWEKSGSTGQPVNIPGDWQAAL
;
A
#
# COMPACT_ATOMS: atom_id res chain seq x y z
N MET A 1 -55.87 3.98 -21.13
CA MET A 1 -55.72 3.06 -19.97
C MET A 1 -54.26 2.81 -19.59
N ALA A 2 -53.30 2.81 -20.53
CA ALA A 2 -51.87 2.66 -20.20
C ALA A 2 -51.30 3.84 -19.37
N ASP A 3 -51.73 5.08 -19.63
CA ASP A 3 -51.17 6.27 -18.98
C ASP A 3 -51.60 6.41 -17.50
N SER A 4 -52.81 5.96 -17.16
CA SER A 4 -53.33 5.96 -15.78
C SER A 4 -52.58 4.96 -14.90
N GLU A 5 -52.29 3.76 -15.41
CA GLU A 5 -51.52 2.76 -14.67
C GLU A 5 -50.05 3.15 -14.48
N GLN A 6 -49.45 3.83 -15.47
CA GLN A 6 -48.10 4.36 -15.33
C GLN A 6 -48.03 5.45 -14.26
N THR A 7 -49.04 6.32 -14.19
CA THR A 7 -49.15 7.39 -13.19
C THR A 7 -49.33 6.81 -11.78
N GLU A 8 -50.20 5.81 -11.60
CA GLU A 8 -50.37 5.11 -10.31
C GLU A 8 -49.07 4.42 -9.84
N ARG A 9 -48.36 3.74 -10.74
CA ARG A 9 -47.07 3.09 -10.42
C ARG A 9 -46.00 4.10 -10.02
N GLN A 10 -46.02 5.31 -10.58
CA GLN A 10 -45.13 6.40 -10.18
C GLN A 10 -45.47 6.90 -8.78
N GLN A 11 -46.75 7.14 -8.48
CA GLN A 11 -47.20 7.55 -7.14
C GLN A 11 -46.85 6.52 -6.06
N ILE A 12 -47.00 5.22 -6.33
CA ILE A 12 -46.58 4.15 -5.41
C ILE A 12 -45.08 4.22 -5.13
N LYS A 13 -44.26 4.38 -6.17
CA LYS A 13 -42.80 4.49 -6.02
C LYS A 13 -42.41 5.72 -5.20
N GLU A 14 -43.05 6.86 -5.42
CA GLU A 14 -42.79 8.09 -4.69
C GLU A 14 -43.19 7.96 -3.22
N ARG A 15 -44.35 7.36 -2.93
CA ARG A 15 -44.82 7.14 -1.56
C ARG A 15 -43.93 6.16 -0.80
N ILE A 16 -43.44 5.10 -1.45
CA ILE A 16 -42.41 4.21 -0.90
C ILE A 16 -41.13 5.00 -0.59
N ARG A 17 -40.63 5.83 -1.53
CA ARG A 17 -39.42 6.64 -1.32
C ARG A 17 -39.57 7.62 -0.16
N HIS A 18 -40.72 8.30 -0.06
CA HIS A 18 -40.99 9.27 0.99
C HIS A 18 -41.03 8.60 2.38
N ARG A 19 -41.81 7.53 2.55
CA ARG A 19 -41.87 6.78 3.82
C ARG A 19 -40.53 6.19 4.22
N LEU A 20 -39.77 5.70 3.24
CA LEU A 20 -38.46 5.13 3.46
C LEU A 20 -37.46 6.20 3.90
N ARG A 21 -37.45 7.40 3.30
CA ARG A 21 -36.63 8.53 3.76
C ARG A 21 -36.99 8.95 5.19
N ALA A 22 -38.27 9.15 5.48
CA ALA A 22 -38.74 9.56 6.81
C ALA A 22 -38.31 8.57 7.92
N ARG A 23 -38.49 7.25 7.70
CA ARG A 23 -38.04 6.24 8.68
C ARG A 23 -36.52 6.20 8.82
N ILE A 24 -35.78 6.38 7.72
CA ILE A 24 -34.31 6.40 7.74
C ILE A 24 -33.76 7.62 8.47
N ASP A 25 -34.35 8.79 8.28
CA ASP A 25 -33.88 10.03 8.91
C ASP A 25 -34.14 10.04 10.42
N ILE A 26 -35.16 9.31 10.90
CA ILE A 26 -35.40 9.08 12.34
C ILE A 26 -34.36 8.13 12.94
N ASP A 27 -34.05 7.03 12.24
CA ASP A 27 -33.18 5.97 12.77
C ASP A 27 -31.68 6.28 12.65
N ILE A 28 -31.29 7.19 11.74
CA ILE A 28 -29.89 7.51 11.48
C ILE A 28 -29.48 8.78 12.20
N ASP A 29 -28.81 8.55 13.32
CA ASP A 29 -28.13 9.59 14.06
C ASP A 29 -26.65 9.65 13.62
N ARG A 30 -26.25 10.77 13.01
CA ARG A 30 -24.88 10.99 12.53
C ARG A 30 -23.89 11.01 13.68
N GLU A 31 -24.31 11.48 14.85
CA GLU A 31 -23.46 11.64 16.04
C GLU A 31 -23.13 10.27 16.64
N LYS A 32 -24.14 9.42 16.83
CA LYS A 32 -23.94 8.03 17.29
C LYS A 32 -23.05 7.22 16.34
N ILE A 33 -23.12 7.49 15.04
CA ILE A 33 -22.22 6.85 14.06
C ILE A 33 -20.79 7.37 14.23
N ALA A 34 -20.58 8.66 14.47
CA ALA A 34 -19.26 9.23 14.72
C ALA A 34 -18.64 8.65 16.01
N GLU A 35 -19.40 8.57 17.09
CA GLU A 35 -18.97 7.96 18.36
C GLU A 35 -18.57 6.50 18.18
N ARG A 36 -19.40 5.71 17.46
CA ARG A 36 -19.08 4.30 17.17
C ARG A 36 -17.80 4.13 16.34
N LEU A 37 -17.44 5.14 15.55
CA LEU A 37 -16.21 5.16 14.75
C LEU A 37 -15.00 5.73 15.52
N GLY A 38 -15.19 6.19 16.76
CA GLY A 38 -14.16 6.83 17.58
C GLY A 38 -13.73 8.19 17.03
N LEU A 39 -14.64 8.94 16.41
CA LEU A 39 -14.37 10.29 15.90
C LEU A 39 -14.88 11.34 16.88
N ASP A 40 -14.18 12.47 16.97
CA ASP A 40 -14.62 13.63 17.73
C ASP A 40 -15.96 14.16 17.20
N ASN A 41 -16.82 14.65 18.10
CA ASN A 41 -18.12 15.23 17.76
C ASN A 41 -18.15 16.71 18.20
N PRO A 42 -18.33 17.69 17.29
CA PRO A 42 -18.49 17.54 15.84
C PRO A 42 -17.20 17.13 15.12
N VAL A 43 -17.31 16.33 14.06
CA VAL A 43 -16.13 15.94 13.26
C VAL A 43 -15.51 17.19 12.65
N PRO A 44 -14.24 17.48 12.96
CA PRO A 44 -13.60 18.70 12.50
C PRO A 44 -13.49 18.70 10.97
N LYS A 45 -13.69 19.88 10.39
CA LYS A 45 -13.53 20.09 8.95
C LYS A 45 -12.05 20.04 8.59
N ILE A 46 -11.78 19.61 7.37
CA ILE A 46 -10.43 19.59 6.80
C ILE A 46 -9.88 21.01 6.78
N THR A 47 -8.71 21.21 7.38
CA THR A 47 -8.02 22.51 7.37
C THR A 47 -7.11 22.68 6.16
N ARG A 48 -6.47 21.58 5.70
CA ARG A 48 -5.56 21.56 4.54
C ARG A 48 -5.89 20.45 3.55
N THR A 49 -5.71 20.71 2.27
CA THR A 49 -5.88 19.69 1.22
C THR A 49 -4.69 18.73 1.20
N SER A 50 -4.88 17.51 0.70
CA SER A 50 -3.80 16.52 0.59
C SER A 50 -2.63 17.04 -0.25
N SER A 51 -2.91 17.76 -1.34
CA SER A 51 -1.88 18.35 -2.20
C SER A 51 -1.01 19.38 -1.48
N GLN A 52 -1.61 20.20 -0.60
CA GLN A 52 -0.87 21.20 0.18
C GLN A 52 0.00 20.54 1.26
N ILE A 53 -0.49 19.45 1.86
CA ILE A 53 0.28 18.68 2.84
C ILE A 53 1.47 18.02 2.16
N ASP A 54 1.25 17.37 1.01
CA ASP A 54 2.30 16.68 0.28
C ASP A 54 3.40 17.66 -0.18
N SER A 55 3.04 18.84 -0.68
CA SER A 55 4.03 19.87 -1.06
C SER A 55 4.83 20.36 0.14
N GLU A 56 4.18 20.62 1.28
CA GLU A 56 4.87 21.08 2.49
C GLU A 56 5.83 20.00 3.05
N VAL A 57 5.44 18.72 3.00
CA VAL A 57 6.32 17.62 3.38
C VAL A 57 7.54 17.57 2.46
N GLU A 58 7.34 17.70 1.15
CA GLU A 58 8.45 17.67 0.18
C GLU A 58 9.39 18.86 0.33
N GLU A 59 8.87 20.06 0.53
CA GLU A 59 9.67 21.26 0.78
C GLU A 59 10.52 21.12 2.04
N LYS A 60 9.94 20.63 3.16
CA LYS A 60 10.69 20.40 4.40
C LYS A 60 11.79 19.37 4.23
N ILE A 61 11.53 18.29 3.49
CA ILE A 61 12.55 17.27 3.18
C ILE A 61 13.64 17.87 2.30
N HIS A 62 13.27 18.63 1.28
CA HIS A 62 14.22 19.27 0.37
C HIS A 62 15.17 20.21 1.11
N GLN A 63 14.62 21.12 1.92
CA GLN A 63 15.41 22.03 2.74
C GLN A 63 16.35 21.30 3.70
N HIS A 64 15.92 20.16 4.24
CA HIS A 64 16.79 19.35 5.08
C HIS A 64 17.92 18.73 4.26
N VAL A 65 17.61 18.10 3.12
CA VAL A 65 18.60 17.44 2.25
C VAL A 65 19.61 18.43 1.67
N GLU A 66 19.18 19.63 1.25
CA GLU A 66 20.07 20.68 0.74
C GLU A 66 21.08 21.15 1.78
N LYS A 67 20.67 21.27 3.05
CA LYS A 67 21.59 21.61 4.14
C LYS A 67 22.73 20.59 4.31
N TYR A 68 22.48 19.32 4.00
CA TYR A 68 23.52 18.29 4.07
C TYR A 68 24.34 18.19 2.79
N PHE A 69 23.77 18.45 1.61
CA PHE A 69 24.46 18.33 0.33
C PHE A 69 25.17 19.63 -0.06
N THR A 70 26.28 19.95 0.61
CA THR A 70 27.10 21.13 0.30
C THR A 70 28.30 20.78 -0.59
N GLU A 71 28.78 21.76 -1.37
CA GLU A 71 30.06 21.66 -2.11
C GLU A 71 31.26 21.35 -1.19
N GLU A 72 31.11 21.55 0.12
CA GLU A 72 32.11 21.18 1.12
C GLU A 72 32.27 19.67 1.25
N LEU A 73 31.21 18.88 1.08
CA LEU A 73 31.30 17.42 1.10
C LEU A 73 32.09 16.88 -0.10
N SER A 74 31.88 17.43 -1.29
CA SER A 74 32.65 17.01 -2.46
C SER A 74 34.13 17.30 -2.27
N LYS A 75 34.48 18.48 -1.72
CA LYS A 75 35.86 18.82 -1.38
C LYS A 75 36.46 17.88 -0.34
N LYS A 76 35.70 17.48 0.69
CA LYS A 76 36.15 16.49 1.69
C LYS A 76 36.49 15.14 1.04
N TYR A 77 35.64 14.64 0.14
CA TYR A 77 35.92 13.38 -0.55
C TYR A 77 37.05 13.48 -1.57
N GLU A 78 37.27 14.64 -2.18
CA GLU A 78 38.43 14.87 -3.04
C GLU A 78 39.75 14.80 -2.24
N VAL A 79 39.78 15.37 -1.04
CA VAL A 79 40.94 15.27 -0.13
C VAL A 79 41.14 13.81 0.31
N GLU A 80 40.09 13.11 0.74
CA GLU A 80 40.17 11.68 1.11
C GLU A 80 40.66 10.82 -0.08
N ALA A 81 40.20 11.10 -1.30
CA ALA A 81 40.65 10.42 -2.50
C ALA A 81 42.14 10.68 -2.78
N ALA A 82 42.60 11.91 -2.56
CA ALA A 82 44.00 12.29 -2.76
C ALA A 82 44.93 11.57 -1.77
N GLU A 83 44.51 11.47 -0.50
CA GLU A 83 45.23 10.74 0.55
C GLU A 83 45.25 9.23 0.31
N LYS A 84 44.12 8.66 -0.14
CA LYS A 84 43.98 7.22 -0.36
C LYS A 84 44.71 6.73 -1.61
N PHE A 85 44.78 7.56 -2.64
CA PHE A 85 45.44 7.25 -3.90
C PHE A 85 46.55 8.26 -4.20
N PRO A 86 47.64 8.28 -3.42
CA PRO A 86 48.76 9.18 -3.68
C PRO A 86 49.47 8.77 -4.96
N LEU A 87 49.88 9.77 -5.76
CA LEU A 87 50.73 9.55 -6.92
C LEU A 87 52.18 9.47 -6.42
N LYS A 88 52.83 8.32 -6.63
CA LYS A 88 54.22 8.10 -6.19
C LYS A 88 55.19 8.75 -7.18
N GLN A 89 56.24 9.35 -6.65
CA GLN A 89 57.28 9.99 -7.43
C GLN A 89 58.47 9.06 -7.64
N VAL A 90 59.36 9.45 -8.54
CA VAL A 90 60.64 8.76 -8.73
C VAL A 90 61.43 8.83 -7.41
N ASN A 91 62.06 7.70 -7.05
CA ASN A 91 62.74 7.40 -5.79
C ASN A 91 61.85 7.01 -4.60
N ASP A 92 60.53 6.89 -4.78
CA ASP A 92 59.67 6.32 -3.74
C ASP A 92 59.73 4.79 -3.70
N GLU A 93 59.62 4.22 -2.51
CA GLU A 93 59.36 2.78 -2.33
C GLU A 93 57.94 2.42 -2.74
N VAL A 94 57.84 1.42 -3.63
CA VAL A 94 56.57 0.98 -4.21
C VAL A 94 56.41 -0.54 -4.21
N VAL A 95 55.16 -0.97 -4.09
CA VAL A 95 54.76 -2.37 -4.23
C VAL A 95 53.89 -2.50 -5.47
N ILE A 96 54.41 -3.19 -6.49
CA ILE A 96 53.74 -3.38 -7.78
C ILE A 96 53.13 -4.76 -7.82
N ILE A 97 51.81 -4.82 -7.95
CA ILE A 97 51.11 -6.08 -8.18
C ILE A 97 51.04 -6.30 -9.69
N ARG A 98 51.63 -7.40 -10.16
CA ARG A 98 51.52 -7.82 -11.56
C ARG A 98 50.27 -8.67 -11.76
N LYS A 99 49.66 -8.60 -12.94
CA LYS A 99 48.46 -9.36 -13.29
C LYS A 99 48.65 -10.88 -13.19
N ARG A 100 49.87 -11.37 -13.45
CA ARG A 100 50.16 -12.81 -13.59
C ARG A 100 51.27 -13.34 -12.68
N ALA A 101 52.04 -12.50 -12.01
CA ALA A 101 53.33 -12.89 -11.43
C ALA A 101 53.59 -12.32 -10.02
N GLY A 102 52.54 -12.13 -9.22
CA GLY A 102 52.65 -11.68 -7.83
C GLY A 102 53.11 -10.23 -7.67
N ALA A 103 53.54 -9.87 -6.46
CA ALA A 103 53.96 -8.52 -6.11
C ALA A 103 55.49 -8.35 -6.13
N ILE A 104 55.98 -7.25 -6.70
CA ILE A 104 57.38 -6.81 -6.65
C ILE A 104 57.46 -5.61 -5.70
N LYS A 105 58.42 -5.63 -4.78
CA LYS A 105 58.73 -4.48 -3.92
C LYS A 105 60.06 -3.87 -4.35
N GLY A 106 60.15 -2.55 -4.39
CA GLY A 106 61.39 -1.86 -4.69
C GLY A 106 61.21 -0.36 -4.85
N VAL A 107 62.32 0.33 -5.10
CA VAL A 107 62.33 1.78 -5.36
C VAL A 107 62.00 2.04 -6.83
N LEU A 108 61.08 2.98 -7.09
CA LEU A 108 60.78 3.44 -8.45
C LEU A 108 61.94 4.26 -8.99
N LEU A 109 62.68 3.74 -9.96
CA LEU A 109 63.83 4.44 -10.54
C LEU A 109 63.41 5.34 -11.70
N LYS A 110 62.55 4.84 -12.60
CA LYS A 110 62.07 5.60 -13.77
C LYS A 110 60.66 5.17 -14.16
N ASN A 111 59.87 6.14 -14.63
CA ASN A 111 58.51 5.93 -15.13
C ASN A 111 58.44 6.37 -16.59
N TYR A 112 58.43 5.42 -17.51
CA TYR A 112 58.30 5.67 -18.95
C TYR A 112 56.84 5.50 -19.39
N THR A 113 56.52 5.87 -20.63
CA THR A 113 55.18 5.72 -21.20
C THR A 113 54.73 4.27 -21.32
N THR A 114 55.63 3.33 -21.62
CA THR A 114 55.30 1.91 -21.87
C THR A 114 55.74 0.95 -20.76
N TYR A 115 56.73 1.31 -19.96
CA TYR A 115 57.29 0.49 -18.89
C TYR A 115 57.72 1.34 -17.68
N ILE A 116 57.99 0.67 -16.57
CA ILE A 116 58.57 1.28 -15.37
C ILE A 116 59.78 0.46 -14.92
N ASP A 117 60.78 1.14 -14.37
CA ASP A 117 61.96 0.50 -13.78
C ASP A 117 61.87 0.55 -12.27
N VAL A 118 61.86 -0.62 -11.63
CA VAL A 118 61.77 -0.76 -10.18
C VAL A 118 62.87 -1.67 -9.67
N ALA A 119 63.73 -1.15 -8.79
CA ALA A 119 64.89 -1.87 -8.27
C ALA A 119 65.74 -2.57 -9.36
N GLY A 120 65.87 -1.95 -10.52
CA GLY A 120 66.61 -2.49 -11.68
C GLY A 120 65.81 -3.46 -12.57
N TYR A 121 64.56 -3.79 -12.23
CA TYR A 121 63.67 -4.60 -13.06
C TYR A 121 62.80 -3.72 -13.96
N ARG A 122 62.82 -4.01 -15.26
CA ARG A 122 61.93 -3.40 -16.25
C ARG A 122 60.60 -4.14 -16.30
N ILE A 123 59.51 -3.45 -16.02
CA ILE A 123 58.15 -4.01 -15.99
C ILE A 123 57.27 -3.24 -16.98
N ASN A 124 56.66 -3.93 -17.94
CA ASN A 124 55.73 -3.31 -18.86
C ASN A 124 54.44 -2.90 -18.14
N LYS A 125 53.91 -1.71 -18.43
CA LYS A 125 52.67 -1.21 -17.80
C LYS A 125 51.45 -2.11 -18.04
N ILE A 126 51.43 -2.80 -19.19
CA ILE A 126 50.36 -3.74 -19.57
C ILE A 126 50.25 -4.90 -18.58
N ASP A 127 51.40 -5.33 -18.02
CA ASP A 127 51.51 -6.46 -17.10
C ASP A 127 51.23 -6.08 -15.64
N ILE A 128 51.06 -4.79 -15.36
CA ILE A 128 50.73 -4.27 -14.03
C ILE A 128 49.22 -4.30 -13.83
N ALA A 129 48.77 -4.65 -12.63
CA ALA A 129 47.37 -4.57 -12.25
C ALA A 129 46.91 -3.10 -12.22
N ASP A 130 45.70 -2.81 -12.68
CA ASP A 130 45.20 -1.44 -12.87
C ASP A 130 45.27 -0.60 -11.57
N ALA A 131 45.07 -1.24 -10.41
CA ALA A 131 45.21 -0.60 -9.09
C ALA A 131 46.63 -0.15 -8.78
N SER A 132 47.65 -0.94 -9.15
CA SER A 132 49.06 -0.56 -8.99
C SER A 132 49.51 0.40 -10.09
N LEU A 133 48.95 0.30 -11.30
CA LEU A 133 49.27 1.23 -12.40
C LEU A 133 48.87 2.67 -12.04
N ALA A 134 47.70 2.83 -11.40
CA ALA A 134 47.21 4.10 -10.91
C ALA A 134 48.08 4.76 -9.82
N THR A 135 49.07 4.06 -9.28
CA THR A 135 50.05 4.66 -8.36
C THR A 135 51.12 5.48 -9.11
N PHE A 136 51.32 5.21 -10.41
CA PHE A 136 52.39 5.79 -11.23
C PHE A 136 51.88 6.59 -12.42
N ASP A 137 50.70 6.24 -12.93
CA ASP A 137 50.09 6.92 -14.06
C ASP A 137 49.05 7.93 -13.56
N ARG A 138 49.27 9.21 -13.88
CA ARG A 138 48.37 10.30 -13.50
C ARG A 138 46.96 10.09 -14.04
N GLN A 139 46.81 9.61 -15.28
CA GLN A 139 45.48 9.45 -15.88
C GLN A 139 44.68 8.36 -15.16
N GLU A 140 45.31 7.23 -14.85
CA GLU A 140 44.66 6.14 -14.11
C GLU A 140 44.43 6.51 -12.64
N ASN A 141 45.34 7.28 -12.04
CA ASN A 141 45.17 7.83 -10.69
C ASN A 141 43.94 8.74 -10.61
N ASP A 142 43.83 9.71 -11.53
CA ASP A 142 42.72 10.65 -11.59
C ASP A 142 41.39 9.90 -11.80
N LYS A 143 41.36 8.87 -12.64
CA LYS A 143 40.18 7.99 -12.81
C LYS A 143 39.79 7.30 -11.50
N LEU A 144 40.74 6.73 -10.76
CA LEU A 144 40.45 6.09 -9.47
C LEU A 144 39.95 7.08 -8.42
N ARG A 145 40.59 8.25 -8.33
CA ARG A 145 40.16 9.33 -7.42
C ARG A 145 38.74 9.79 -7.75
N GLN A 146 38.46 10.11 -9.01
CA GLN A 146 37.11 10.48 -9.45
C GLN A 146 36.09 9.38 -9.18
N ARG A 147 36.44 8.11 -9.42
CA ARG A 147 35.57 6.97 -9.12
C ARG A 147 35.29 6.85 -7.62
N HIS A 148 36.29 7.10 -6.77
CA HIS A 148 36.12 7.10 -5.32
C HIS A 148 35.16 8.20 -4.88
N VAL A 149 35.42 9.45 -5.29
CA VAL A 149 34.54 10.60 -5.00
C VAL A 149 33.11 10.32 -5.45
N ARG A 150 32.91 9.85 -6.70
CA ARG A 150 31.57 9.50 -7.21
C ARG A 150 30.87 8.44 -6.38
N ARG A 151 31.60 7.41 -5.91
CA ARG A 151 31.02 6.36 -5.06
C ARG A 151 30.61 6.90 -3.70
N GLN A 152 31.44 7.72 -3.07
CA GLN A 152 31.12 8.33 -1.78
C GLN A 152 29.91 9.26 -1.88
N LEU A 153 29.89 10.13 -2.89
CA LEU A 153 28.74 11.00 -3.16
C LEU A 153 27.46 10.21 -3.42
N GLN A 154 27.54 9.09 -4.15
CA GLN A 154 26.38 8.24 -4.38
C GLN A 154 25.89 7.55 -3.10
N ALA A 155 26.82 7.08 -2.24
CA ALA A 155 26.48 6.48 -0.96
C ALA A 155 25.76 7.48 -0.04
N GLU A 156 26.25 8.73 0.04
CA GLU A 156 25.57 9.78 0.79
C GLU A 156 24.22 10.15 0.21
N ARG A 157 24.09 10.26 -1.12
CA ARG A 157 22.78 10.45 -1.77
C ARG A 157 21.81 9.36 -1.35
N ASN A 158 22.23 8.09 -1.42
CA ASN A 158 21.39 6.97 -1.01
C ASN A 158 20.99 7.09 0.47
N ARG A 159 21.93 7.39 1.36
CA ARG A 159 21.66 7.62 2.78
C ARG A 159 20.64 8.74 3.02
N LEU A 160 20.79 9.87 2.33
CA LEU A 160 19.86 11.00 2.41
C LEU A 160 18.48 10.64 1.87
N THR A 161 18.38 9.81 0.83
CA THR A 161 17.07 9.32 0.37
C THR A 161 16.37 8.43 1.39
N GLU A 162 17.11 7.62 2.14
CA GLU A 162 16.56 6.80 3.23
C GLU A 162 16.07 7.68 4.38
N ILE A 163 16.89 8.63 4.83
CA ILE A 163 16.51 9.63 5.84
C ILE A 163 15.28 10.42 5.36
N GLY A 164 15.26 10.85 4.11
CA GLY A 164 14.12 11.55 3.50
C GLY A 164 12.84 10.72 3.50
N LYS A 165 12.92 9.40 3.26
CA LYS A 165 11.75 8.50 3.37
C LYS A 165 11.24 8.37 4.79
N GLU A 166 12.14 8.28 5.78
CA GLU A 166 11.75 8.22 7.19
C GLU A 166 11.12 9.54 7.66
N MET A 167 11.72 10.67 7.31
CA MET A 167 11.16 12.00 7.59
C MET A 167 9.81 12.18 6.89
N ARG A 168 9.67 11.76 5.63
CA ARG A 168 8.39 11.82 4.91
C ARG A 168 7.29 11.10 5.68
N LYS A 169 7.55 9.92 6.23
CA LYS A 169 6.55 9.18 7.01
C LYS A 169 6.13 9.96 8.24
N LYS A 170 7.09 10.45 9.04
CA LYS A 170 6.81 11.20 10.28
C LYS A 170 6.08 12.51 10.00
N LEU A 171 6.61 13.33 9.09
CA LEU A 171 6.02 14.62 8.72
C LEU A 171 4.64 14.47 8.08
N ALA A 172 4.45 13.48 7.21
CA ALA A 172 3.14 13.20 6.65
C ALA A 172 2.18 12.79 7.76
N GLU A 173 2.56 11.88 8.66
CA GLU A 173 1.70 11.47 9.78
C GLU A 173 1.29 12.65 10.66
N GLU A 174 2.22 13.54 11.01
CA GLU A 174 1.95 14.76 11.78
C GLU A 174 1.00 15.72 11.04
N LEU A 175 1.31 16.08 9.79
CA LEU A 175 0.54 17.07 9.03
C LEU A 175 -0.84 16.56 8.61
N TYR A 176 -0.96 15.29 8.23
CA TYR A 176 -2.25 14.68 7.90
C TYR A 176 -3.13 14.54 9.14
N THR A 177 -2.58 14.08 10.27
CA THR A 177 -3.34 13.95 11.52
C THR A 177 -3.79 15.31 12.04
N GLY A 178 -2.89 16.31 12.02
CA GLY A 178 -3.21 17.69 12.38
C GLY A 178 -4.23 18.35 11.45
N SER A 179 -4.38 17.85 10.22
CA SER A 179 -5.38 18.31 9.24
C SER A 179 -6.66 17.46 9.22
N HIS A 180 -6.86 16.61 10.23
CA HIS A 180 -8.04 15.76 10.41
C HIS A 180 -8.24 14.68 9.32
N TYR A 181 -7.13 14.11 8.83
CA TYR A 181 -7.14 12.90 8.02
C TYR A 181 -6.92 11.66 8.88
N LEU A 182 -7.49 10.55 8.42
CA LEU A 182 -7.35 9.22 9.02
C LEU A 182 -6.66 8.30 8.03
N ARG A 183 -5.75 7.45 8.53
CA ARG A 183 -5.08 6.44 7.71
C ARG A 183 -5.87 5.14 7.74
N ARG A 184 -6.38 4.71 6.59
CA ARG A 184 -7.07 3.42 6.42
C ARG A 184 -6.61 2.72 5.15
N ASN A 185 -6.30 1.43 5.25
CA ASN A 185 -5.81 0.63 4.11
C ASN A 185 -4.63 1.29 3.37
N GLY A 186 -3.73 1.95 4.12
CA GLY A 186 -2.57 2.66 3.58
C GLY A 186 -2.87 4.01 2.89
N LYS A 187 -4.12 4.48 2.89
CA LYS A 187 -4.51 5.76 2.28
C LYS A 187 -4.98 6.76 3.34
N TRP A 188 -4.66 8.03 3.13
CA TRP A 188 -5.19 9.14 3.92
C TRP A 188 -6.58 9.51 3.42
N ILE A 189 -7.58 9.47 4.30
CA ILE A 189 -8.97 9.79 4.01
C ILE A 189 -9.41 10.86 5.01
N PRO A 190 -10.04 11.95 4.56
CA PRO A 190 -10.60 12.93 5.48
C PRO A 190 -11.61 12.30 6.46
N ALA A 191 -11.56 12.68 7.73
CA ALA A 191 -12.50 12.18 8.74
C ALA A 191 -13.97 12.45 8.37
N THR A 192 -14.25 13.61 7.78
CA THR A 192 -15.59 13.98 7.28
C THR A 192 -16.08 13.04 6.19
N LYS A 193 -15.24 12.79 5.16
CA LYS A 193 -15.55 11.87 4.06
C LYS A 193 -15.72 10.44 4.56
N PHE A 194 -14.93 10.04 5.56
CA PHE A 194 -15.04 8.74 6.19
C PHE A 194 -16.38 8.56 6.92
N LEU A 195 -16.80 9.58 7.69
CA LEU A 195 -18.12 9.58 8.33
C LEU A 195 -19.25 9.51 7.30
N ASP A 196 -19.18 10.30 6.22
CA ASP A 196 -20.20 10.29 5.17
C ASP A 196 -20.33 8.91 4.50
N GLN A 197 -19.21 8.22 4.27
CA GLN A 197 -19.20 6.86 3.75
C GLN A 197 -19.89 5.89 4.71
N ALA A 198 -19.57 5.96 6.02
CA ALA A 198 -20.20 5.12 7.03
C ALA A 198 -21.71 5.38 7.12
N VAL A 199 -22.13 6.64 7.17
CA VAL A 199 -23.55 7.04 7.15
C VAL A 199 -24.25 6.48 5.90
N SER A 200 -23.64 6.59 4.73
CA SER A 200 -24.21 6.06 3.48
C SER A 200 -24.39 4.54 3.50
N TYR A 201 -23.50 3.81 4.19
CA TYR A 201 -23.60 2.37 4.34
C TYR A 201 -24.72 1.97 5.30
N TYR A 202 -24.80 2.62 6.47
CA TYR A 202 -25.90 2.39 7.41
C TYR A 202 -27.25 2.72 6.77
N ARG A 203 -27.33 3.81 5.98
CA ARG A 203 -28.48 4.11 5.11
C ARG A 203 -28.83 2.92 4.23
N LYS A 204 -27.89 2.42 3.43
CA LYS A 204 -28.13 1.27 2.54
C LYS A 204 -28.57 0.00 3.28
N LYS A 205 -27.99 -0.27 4.45
CA LYS A 205 -28.35 -1.43 5.29
C LYS A 205 -29.79 -1.31 5.80
N LEU A 206 -30.18 -0.13 6.28
CA LEU A 206 -31.55 0.14 6.72
C LEU A 206 -32.55 0.10 5.56
N ILE A 207 -32.20 0.65 4.39
CA ILE A 207 -33.03 0.54 3.18
C ILE A 207 -33.34 -0.92 2.88
N LYS A 208 -32.33 -1.80 2.84
CA LYS A 208 -32.53 -3.22 2.54
C LYS A 208 -33.47 -3.90 3.54
N LYS A 209 -33.40 -3.52 4.83
CA LYS A 209 -34.24 -4.07 5.89
C LYS A 209 -35.68 -3.55 5.83
N LEU A 210 -35.87 -2.25 5.61
CA LEU A 210 -37.17 -1.58 5.67
C LEU A 210 -37.98 -1.67 4.37
N LEU A 211 -37.29 -1.71 3.22
CA LEU A 211 -37.92 -1.72 1.90
C LEU A 211 -38.94 -2.85 1.67
N PRO A 212 -38.74 -4.12 2.08
CA PRO A 212 -39.76 -5.14 1.90
C PRO A 212 -41.05 -4.83 2.69
N GLY A 213 -40.93 -4.40 3.96
CA GLY A 213 -42.09 -4.07 4.80
C GLY A 213 -42.85 -2.81 4.32
N ILE A 214 -42.12 -1.77 3.93
CA ILE A 214 -42.74 -0.55 3.38
C ILE A 214 -43.40 -0.84 2.02
N LYS A 215 -42.79 -1.69 1.19
CA LYS A 215 -43.44 -2.13 -0.06
C LYS A 215 -44.75 -2.84 0.24
N THR A 216 -44.78 -3.80 1.16
CA THR A 216 -46.02 -4.51 1.49
C THR A 216 -47.11 -3.57 2.01
N GLU A 217 -46.75 -2.64 2.91
CA GLU A 217 -47.69 -1.64 3.43
C GLU A 217 -48.27 -0.75 2.31
N VAL A 218 -47.41 -0.19 1.45
CA VAL A 218 -47.84 0.72 0.40
C VAL A 218 -48.62 -0.02 -0.69
N TYR A 219 -48.16 -1.18 -1.15
CA TYR A 219 -48.91 -1.95 -2.16
C TYR A 219 -50.29 -2.38 -1.64
N ALA A 220 -50.40 -2.76 -0.36
CA ALA A 220 -51.69 -3.05 0.26
C ALA A 220 -52.62 -1.83 0.33
N GLU A 221 -52.10 -0.63 0.65
CA GLU A 221 -52.88 0.62 0.65
C GLU A 221 -53.47 0.96 -0.73
N PHE A 222 -52.77 0.63 -1.82
CA PHE A 222 -53.26 0.81 -3.18
C PHE A 222 -54.10 -0.39 -3.69
N GLY A 223 -54.45 -1.32 -2.79
CA GLY A 223 -55.29 -2.47 -3.09
C GLY A 223 -54.60 -3.58 -3.88
N TYR A 224 -53.28 -3.65 -3.91
CA TYR A 224 -52.54 -4.76 -4.53
C TYR A 224 -52.32 -5.91 -3.54
N THR A 225 -52.42 -7.14 -4.02
CA THR A 225 -52.12 -8.36 -3.25
C THR A 225 -50.95 -9.11 -3.88
N LEU A 226 -50.16 -9.79 -3.05
CA LEU A 226 -48.99 -10.54 -3.50
C LEU A 226 -49.42 -11.94 -3.96
N HIS A 227 -49.46 -12.16 -5.28
CA HIS A 227 -49.76 -13.47 -5.88
C HIS A 227 -48.55 -13.99 -6.66
N LYS A 228 -48.09 -15.21 -6.33
CA LYS A 228 -46.97 -15.91 -7.02
C LYS A 228 -45.71 -15.02 -7.22
N GLY A 229 -45.39 -14.17 -6.25
CA GLY A 229 -44.22 -13.28 -6.29
C GLY A 229 -44.41 -11.94 -7.01
N SER A 230 -45.61 -11.67 -7.54
CA SER A 230 -45.95 -10.41 -8.23
C SER A 230 -47.11 -9.69 -7.52
N TRP A 231 -47.07 -8.36 -7.50
CA TRP A 231 -48.16 -7.53 -6.96
C TRP A 231 -49.23 -7.35 -8.03
N VAL A 232 -50.44 -7.86 -7.76
CA VAL A 232 -51.56 -7.85 -8.71
C VAL A 232 -52.80 -7.25 -8.02
N LYS A 233 -53.59 -6.46 -8.75
CA LYS A 233 -54.88 -5.98 -8.23
C LYS A 233 -55.86 -7.17 -8.16
N PRO A 234 -56.70 -7.27 -7.11
CA PRO A 234 -57.65 -8.36 -6.94
C PRO A 234 -58.58 -8.60 -8.15
N ALA A 235 -58.86 -7.56 -8.94
CA ALA A 235 -59.66 -7.64 -10.16
C ALA A 235 -59.01 -8.47 -11.29
N ASP A 236 -57.68 -8.66 -11.25
CA ASP A 236 -56.89 -9.33 -12.28
C ASP A 236 -56.43 -10.74 -11.86
N ILE A 237 -56.90 -11.25 -10.72
CA ILE A 237 -56.59 -12.62 -10.28
C ILE A 237 -57.42 -13.59 -11.14
N PRO A 238 -56.82 -14.48 -11.96
CA PRO A 238 -57.59 -15.46 -12.71
C PRO A 238 -58.24 -16.43 -11.71
N VAL A 239 -59.57 -16.34 -11.59
CA VAL A 239 -60.38 -17.32 -10.84
C VAL A 239 -60.08 -18.68 -11.43
N THR A 240 -59.39 -19.52 -10.68
CA THR A 240 -59.13 -20.90 -11.08
C THR A 240 -60.45 -21.65 -10.90
N MET A 241 -61.30 -21.66 -11.94
CA MET A 241 -62.46 -22.54 -11.98
C MET A 241 -61.93 -23.98 -11.91
N GLY A 242 -62.29 -24.70 -10.83
CA GLY A 242 -61.92 -26.10 -10.66
C GLY A 242 -62.47 -26.98 -11.79
N PRO A 243 -61.84 -28.13 -12.09
CA PRO A 243 -62.28 -28.98 -13.18
C PRO A 243 -63.66 -29.57 -12.86
N THR A 244 -64.63 -29.25 -13.71
CA THR A 244 -65.98 -29.79 -13.74
C THR A 244 -65.95 -31.32 -13.79
N ALA A 245 -66.76 -31.94 -12.94
CA ALA A 245 -66.95 -33.38 -12.84
C ALA A 245 -67.27 -34.03 -14.20
N GLY A 246 -66.43 -34.97 -14.62
CA GLY A 246 -66.71 -35.87 -15.74
C GLY A 246 -67.41 -37.13 -15.24
N VAL A 247 -68.67 -37.31 -15.63
CA VAL A 247 -69.43 -38.56 -15.45
C VAL A 247 -69.29 -39.39 -16.73
N GLY A 248 -68.85 -40.64 -16.59
CA GLY A 248 -69.26 -41.73 -17.48
C GLY A 248 -68.18 -42.58 -18.16
N LYS A 249 -67.68 -43.61 -17.46
CA LYS A 249 -67.66 -45.05 -17.85
C LYS A 249 -66.60 -45.84 -17.04
N PRO A 250 -66.92 -47.03 -16.49
CA PRO A 250 -65.97 -47.88 -15.76
C PRO A 250 -65.53 -49.10 -16.63
N PRO A 251 -64.79 -50.10 -16.11
CA PRO A 251 -63.38 -50.34 -16.38
C PRO A 251 -63.12 -51.59 -17.24
N VAL A 252 -61.93 -51.71 -17.85
CA VAL A 252 -61.43 -52.99 -18.41
C VAL A 252 -60.05 -53.28 -17.83
N LEU A 253 -59.92 -54.48 -17.25
CA LEU A 253 -58.75 -55.04 -16.60
C LEU A 253 -57.75 -55.65 -17.62
N ILE A 254 -56.47 -55.48 -17.27
CA ILE A 254 -55.30 -56.38 -17.40
C ILE A 254 -54.79 -56.74 -18.81
N GLY A 255 -53.52 -56.39 -19.03
CA GLY A 255 -52.61 -57.06 -19.96
C GLY A 255 -51.15 -56.77 -19.56
N ILE A 256 -50.52 -57.74 -18.91
CA ILE A 256 -49.13 -57.75 -18.43
C ILE A 256 -48.17 -58.00 -19.61
N GLY A 257 -47.04 -57.29 -19.68
CA GLY A 257 -45.92 -57.59 -20.60
C GLY A 257 -44.82 -56.50 -20.58
N PRO A 258 -43.54 -56.85 -20.81
CA PRO A 258 -42.46 -56.58 -19.86
C PRO A 258 -41.55 -55.38 -20.21
N GLY A 259 -40.88 -54.81 -19.21
CA GLY A 259 -39.70 -53.93 -19.41
C GLY A 259 -38.44 -54.73 -19.75
N PRO A 260 -37.21 -54.17 -19.66
CA PRO A 260 -36.82 -52.78 -19.34
C PRO A 260 -35.75 -52.19 -20.31
N ILE A 261 -35.47 -50.89 -20.24
CA ILE A 261 -34.13 -50.36 -20.56
C ILE A 261 -33.62 -49.57 -19.35
N VAL A 262 -32.58 -50.15 -18.76
CA VAL A 262 -31.79 -49.65 -17.65
C VAL A 262 -30.86 -48.55 -18.18
N MET A 263 -30.97 -47.33 -17.64
CA MET A 263 -29.86 -46.38 -17.61
C MET A 263 -29.29 -46.34 -16.19
N PRO A 264 -27.96 -46.38 -16.02
CA PRO A 264 -27.34 -46.43 -14.70
C PRO A 264 -27.44 -45.09 -13.96
N PRO A 265 -27.50 -45.10 -12.61
CA PRO A 265 -27.54 -43.89 -11.80
C PRO A 265 -26.20 -43.15 -11.79
N LYS A 266 -26.26 -41.82 -11.95
CA LYS A 266 -25.16 -40.89 -11.69
C LYS A 266 -24.84 -40.89 -10.18
N ASP A 267 -23.56 -41.02 -9.85
CA ASP A 267 -22.99 -41.01 -8.50
C ASP A 267 -23.55 -39.90 -7.58
N PRO A 268 -24.02 -40.24 -6.35
CA PRO A 268 -24.33 -39.25 -5.32
C PRO A 268 -23.09 -38.96 -4.48
N ARG A 269 -22.08 -38.32 -5.07
CA ARG A 269 -20.93 -37.77 -4.32
C ARG A 269 -20.53 -36.39 -4.84
N GLN A 270 -21.46 -35.44 -4.79
CA GLN A 270 -21.12 -34.02 -4.66
C GLN A 270 -22.05 -33.40 -3.63
N GLN A 271 -21.54 -33.22 -2.42
CA GLN A 271 -22.19 -32.37 -1.43
C GLN A 271 -22.27 -30.95 -2.00
N PRO A 272 -23.43 -30.28 -1.94
CA PRO A 272 -23.48 -28.86 -2.23
C PRO A 272 -22.68 -28.15 -1.14
N VAL A 273 -21.60 -27.47 -1.56
CA VAL A 273 -20.87 -26.56 -0.70
C VAL A 273 -21.86 -25.52 -0.19
N ASP A 274 -22.11 -25.55 1.12
CA ASP A 274 -22.84 -24.51 1.86
C ASP A 274 -22.17 -23.16 1.62
N ARG A 275 -22.63 -22.43 0.60
CA ARG A 275 -22.38 -21.00 0.47
C ARG A 275 -23.28 -20.30 1.48
N ARG A 276 -22.82 -20.22 2.73
CA ARG A 276 -23.31 -19.20 3.65
C ARG A 276 -23.20 -17.84 2.93
N PRO A 277 -24.22 -16.97 2.97
CA PRO A 277 -24.07 -15.61 2.49
C PRO A 277 -22.97 -14.94 3.33
N THR A 278 -21.82 -14.68 2.72
CA THR A 278 -20.76 -13.89 3.33
C THR A 278 -21.38 -12.55 3.71
N GLU A 279 -21.56 -12.29 5.01
CA GLU A 279 -21.80 -10.94 5.48
C GLU A 279 -20.60 -10.12 4.97
N VAL A 280 -20.86 -9.22 4.02
CA VAL A 280 -19.85 -8.29 3.52
C VAL A 280 -19.57 -7.32 4.66
N ILE A 281 -18.60 -7.69 5.50
CA ILE A 281 -18.05 -6.83 6.54
C ILE A 281 -17.54 -5.58 5.82
N PRO A 282 -18.09 -4.39 6.13
CA PRO A 282 -17.67 -3.18 5.47
C PRO A 282 -16.17 -2.96 5.70
N PRO A 283 -15.45 -2.34 4.75
CA PRO A 283 -14.00 -2.23 4.78
C PRO A 283 -13.43 -1.47 6.00
N TRP A 284 -14.26 -0.82 6.81
CA TRP A 284 -13.88 -0.16 8.07
C TRP A 284 -14.25 -0.96 9.34
N GLU A 285 -15.08 -2.00 9.24
CA GLU A 285 -15.27 -3.00 10.32
C GLU A 285 -14.31 -4.18 10.17
N GLN A 286 -13.57 -4.24 9.06
CA GLN A 286 -12.36 -5.06 8.98
C GLN A 286 -11.38 -4.50 10.00
N ARG A 287 -11.21 -5.19 11.14
CA ARG A 287 -10.08 -4.93 12.02
C ARG A 287 -8.86 -4.89 11.12
N ASP A 288 -8.10 -3.80 11.22
CA ASP A 288 -6.73 -3.82 10.75
C ASP A 288 -6.18 -5.12 11.31
N ARG A 289 -5.74 -6.04 10.44
CA ARG A 289 -4.70 -6.98 10.85
C ARG A 289 -3.50 -6.06 11.12
N GLN A 290 -3.55 -5.39 12.27
CA GLN A 290 -2.41 -4.79 12.89
C GLN A 290 -1.40 -5.90 12.86
N GLN A 291 -0.32 -5.60 12.17
CA GLN A 291 0.94 -6.25 12.36
C GLN A 291 1.07 -6.44 13.87
N GLN A 292 0.91 -7.69 14.32
CA GLN A 292 1.56 -8.07 15.56
C GLN A 292 3.00 -7.58 15.42
N PRO A 293 3.61 -7.03 16.47
CA PRO A 293 5.05 -6.99 16.52
C PRO A 293 5.50 -8.45 16.58
N THR A 294 5.63 -9.11 15.42
CA THR A 294 6.56 -10.22 15.29
C THR A 294 7.91 -9.58 15.55
N THR A 295 8.40 -9.71 16.78
CA THR A 295 9.82 -9.71 17.06
C THR A 295 10.46 -10.58 15.99
N PRO A 296 11.22 -10.02 15.04
CA PRO A 296 12.04 -10.87 14.20
C PRO A 296 13.19 -11.29 15.11
N ASP A 297 13.34 -12.59 15.34
CA ASP A 297 14.64 -13.12 15.71
C ASP A 297 15.69 -12.46 14.83
N LYS A 298 16.62 -11.75 15.46
CA LYS A 298 17.76 -11.13 14.79
C LYS A 298 18.46 -12.22 13.96
N PRO A 299 18.56 -12.11 12.63
CA PRO A 299 19.73 -12.66 11.98
C PRO A 299 20.92 -11.79 12.43
N GLU A 300 21.92 -12.41 13.04
CA GLU A 300 23.18 -11.76 13.36
C GLU A 300 23.69 -10.98 12.15
N LYS A 301 23.83 -9.66 12.30
CA LYS A 301 24.53 -8.83 11.32
C LYS A 301 25.94 -9.40 11.15
N PRO A 302 26.46 -9.56 9.92
CA PRO A 302 27.89 -9.78 9.75
C PRO A 302 28.63 -8.58 10.35
N ARG A 303 29.42 -8.84 11.39
CA ARG A 303 30.25 -7.83 12.05
C ARG A 303 31.23 -7.22 11.04
N LEU A 304 31.22 -5.90 10.95
CA LEU A 304 32.15 -5.13 10.13
C LEU A 304 33.53 -5.08 10.84
N PRO A 305 34.65 -5.12 10.10
CA PRO A 305 35.98 -5.40 10.63
C PRO A 305 36.60 -4.31 11.53
N TRP A 306 35.91 -3.20 11.82
CA TRP A 306 36.42 -2.13 12.68
C TRP A 306 35.80 -2.10 14.10
N GLU A 307 34.95 -3.07 14.46
CA GLU A 307 34.46 -3.20 15.85
C GLU A 307 35.48 -3.82 16.83
N LYS A 308 36.76 -3.95 16.44
CA LYS A 308 37.85 -4.37 17.33
C LYS A 308 38.86 -3.25 17.55
N SER A 309 38.56 -2.36 18.47
CA SER A 309 39.56 -1.65 19.29
C SER A 309 38.83 -0.90 20.39
N GLY A 310 39.23 -1.18 21.64
CA GLY A 310 38.49 -0.81 22.83
C GLY A 310 38.61 0.66 23.27
N SER A 311 37.66 1.01 24.13
CA SER A 311 37.78 1.82 25.34
C SER A 311 38.73 3.02 25.31
N THR A 312 38.17 4.24 25.38
CA THR A 312 38.22 5.09 26.58
C THR A 312 37.49 6.43 26.35
N GLY A 313 36.70 6.87 27.33
CA GLY A 313 36.60 8.30 27.66
C GLY A 313 35.43 9.12 27.07
N GLN A 314 34.55 9.53 28.00
CA GLN A 314 33.61 10.66 27.98
C GLN A 314 32.23 10.50 27.30
N PRO A 315 31.13 10.80 28.03
CA PRO A 315 29.82 10.98 27.44
C PRO A 315 29.75 12.37 26.80
N VAL A 316 29.58 12.43 25.48
CA VAL A 316 29.12 13.66 24.81
C VAL A 316 27.62 13.78 25.09
N ASN A 317 27.27 14.73 25.96
CA ASN A 317 25.92 15.23 26.12
C ASN A 317 25.39 15.67 24.75
N ILE A 318 24.35 14.98 24.26
CA ILE A 318 23.51 15.47 23.17
C ILE A 318 22.43 16.33 23.87
N PRO A 319 22.39 17.67 23.67
CA PRO A 319 21.32 18.46 24.21
C PRO A 319 20.01 18.08 23.52
N GLY A 320 19.06 17.59 24.31
CA GLY A 320 17.67 17.50 23.91
C GLY A 320 17.07 18.90 23.99
N ASP A 321 16.85 19.51 22.84
CA ASP A 321 15.99 20.69 22.68
C ASP A 321 15.32 20.62 21.29
N TRP A 322 14.21 19.89 21.22
CA TRP A 322 13.21 20.02 20.16
C TRP A 322 11.89 20.50 20.76
N GLN A 323 11.94 21.60 21.50
CA GLN A 323 10.77 22.37 21.91
C GLN A 323 11.13 23.86 21.96
N ALA A 324 10.99 24.56 20.83
CA ALA A 324 10.56 25.97 20.74
C ALA A 324 10.82 26.53 19.33
N ALA A 325 9.76 26.60 18.51
CA ALA A 325 9.61 27.61 17.47
C ALA A 325 8.13 27.61 17.01
N LEU A 326 7.27 28.14 17.89
CA LEU A 326 6.04 28.83 17.51
C LEU A 326 6.26 30.32 17.75
#